data_AF-A0A2I1D7K3-F1
#
_entry.id   AF-A0A2I1D7K3-F1
#
_cell.length_a   1.000
_cell.length_b   1.000
_cell.length_c   1.000
_cell.angle_alpha   90.00
_cell.angle_beta   90.00
_cell.angle_gamma   90.00
#
_symmetry.space_group_name_H-M   'P 1'
#
loop_
_entity.id
_entity.type
_entity.pdbx_description
1 polymer ?
#
loop_
_entity_poly.entity_id
_entity_poly.type
_entity_poly.pdbx_seq_one_letter_code
_entity_poly.pdbx_strand_id
1 'polypeptide(L)'
;MSFRHSQSGRPTTPNSPPHRTNHSSFASSSSATSSFRGEEDAIILEIGSRWLRAGFEGESAPMCVVGCGPEDSRRAGDYRGFLHTTHDGVTAASGSRDPEEWASAYELWKMDLRDLDLGLVEDRIERTIRETYNKYLLTDAGTSRLVLSLPSVMPYPLLSALLSSLFGRWRFPSITLLPTPAMVVLAAGLRSALVVDIGWAETVVTGVYEYREVATKRSTRATKRLLQETGKMLTALSPKGTAPPRPANEISADFELCEEVVSRFAWARPRGDDPELSSVLKKTVSIPCPSSPSTYMDVPFARFADPVGDVFFADGVAENQLDDEEKSLPLLVYHALLALPPDARGLCMSRIVFVGGGSHVAGIRTRVLAEVGSLLDQYGWSAVRGQAIEKQRQQLQRLSLAPRATSPAHGSEGPAVAEEEIDPVEQKLQRNKDKDSQPPVQGVLREVESLGAWAGASLATSLKIRGVVEIEREKYLQHGLAGASRDLESHGHVPDRRSGLRAGGDRSSWTLGGWG
;
A
#
# COMPACT_ATOMS: atom_id res chain seq x y z
N MET A 1 -83.49 -6.41 37.05
CA MET A 1 -83.66 -6.51 35.59
C MET A 1 -82.97 -5.31 34.97
N SER A 2 -81.96 -5.58 34.14
CA SER A 2 -81.05 -4.62 33.54
C SER A 2 -81.58 -4.21 32.18
N PHE A 3 -81.67 -2.91 31.88
CA PHE A 3 -81.76 -2.41 30.52
C PHE A 3 -80.94 -1.14 30.29
N ARG A 4 -79.86 -1.41 29.56
CA ARG A 4 -78.97 -0.63 28.71
C ARG A 4 -79.52 0.60 27.95
N HIS A 5 -78.56 1.50 27.70
CA HIS A 5 -78.28 2.35 26.51
C HIS A 5 -78.96 3.72 26.37
N SER A 6 -78.18 4.80 26.44
CA SER A 6 -77.51 5.43 25.27
C SER A 6 -76.72 6.68 25.68
N GLN A 7 -75.46 6.81 25.24
CA GLN A 7 -74.67 8.04 25.33
C GLN A 7 -74.42 8.57 23.91
N SER A 8 -74.78 9.82 23.66
CA SER A 8 -74.25 10.69 22.59
C SER A 8 -72.82 11.11 22.96
N GLY A 9 -71.79 11.20 22.12
CA GLY A 9 -71.71 11.46 20.68
C GLY A 9 -70.92 12.77 20.47
N ARG A 10 -69.61 12.70 20.14
CA ARG A 10 -68.81 13.74 19.45
C ARG A 10 -67.43 13.18 19.02
N PRO A 11 -66.77 13.76 17.99
CA PRO A 11 -66.24 12.99 16.85
C PRO A 11 -64.70 12.92 16.80
N THR A 12 -64.23 11.99 15.97
CA THR A 12 -62.85 11.63 15.65
C THR A 12 -62.18 12.61 14.66
N THR A 13 -60.87 12.83 14.83
CA THR A 13 -59.98 13.50 13.84
C THR A 13 -58.65 12.74 13.71
N PRO A 14 -57.96 12.83 12.55
CA PRO A 14 -57.15 11.74 11.99
C PRO A 14 -55.66 11.79 12.35
N ASN A 15 -55.05 10.60 12.40
CA ASN A 15 -53.60 10.38 12.53
C ASN A 15 -52.82 10.85 11.30
N SER A 16 -51.78 11.64 11.51
CA SER A 16 -50.70 11.89 10.54
C SER A 16 -49.34 11.70 11.24
N PRO A 17 -48.34 11.08 10.58
CA PRO A 17 -47.07 10.71 11.20
C PRO A 17 -46.12 11.91 11.29
N PRO A 18 -45.34 12.06 12.39
CA PRO A 18 -44.40 13.18 12.50
C PRO A 18 -43.19 13.00 11.58
N HIS A 19 -42.97 14.04 10.79
CA HIS A 19 -41.87 14.26 9.87
C HIS A 19 -40.52 14.24 10.62
N ARG A 20 -39.66 13.23 10.40
CA ARG A 20 -38.28 13.23 10.90
C ARG A 20 -37.41 14.12 10.01
N THR A 21 -37.11 15.33 10.47
CA THR A 21 -36.02 16.16 9.95
C THR A 21 -34.68 15.59 10.42
N ASN A 22 -33.97 14.88 9.54
CA ASN A 22 -32.59 14.46 9.78
C ASN A 22 -31.66 15.67 9.60
N HIS A 23 -31.47 16.44 10.67
CA HIS A 23 -30.28 17.26 10.84
C HIS A 23 -29.23 16.39 11.54
N SER A 24 -28.27 15.85 10.80
CA SER A 24 -27.10 15.19 11.37
C SER A 24 -26.14 16.26 11.87
N SER A 25 -26.27 16.64 13.12
CA SER A 25 -25.30 17.48 13.82
C SER A 25 -23.98 16.72 13.97
N PHE A 26 -23.03 17.07 13.11
CA PHE A 26 -21.62 16.74 13.24
C PHE A 26 -21.01 17.67 14.30
N ALA A 27 -21.22 17.35 15.58
CA ALA A 27 -20.49 17.93 16.71
C ALA A 27 -20.98 17.27 18.02
N SER A 28 -20.34 16.17 18.40
CA SER A 28 -20.21 15.82 19.82
C SER A 28 -18.75 15.52 20.08
N SER A 29 -18.15 16.46 20.79
CA SER A 29 -16.81 16.48 21.35
C SER A 29 -16.39 15.13 21.94
N SER A 30 -15.18 14.73 21.56
CA SER A 30 -14.15 14.18 22.43
C SER A 30 -14.43 14.27 23.93
N SER A 31 -14.56 13.09 24.56
CA SER A 31 -14.04 12.86 25.91
C SER A 31 -13.32 11.52 25.90
N ALA A 32 -12.00 11.59 26.11
CA ALA A 32 -11.20 10.47 26.55
C ALA A 32 -11.78 9.93 27.87
N THR A 33 -11.79 8.61 28.02
CA THR A 33 -12.36 7.81 29.12
C THR A 33 -13.87 7.51 29.05
N SER A 34 -14.13 6.22 28.74
CA SER A 34 -15.31 5.42 29.06
C SER A 34 -16.52 5.37 28.11
N SER A 35 -16.61 4.27 27.35
CA SER A 35 -17.85 3.52 27.23
C SER A 35 -17.67 2.18 27.96
N PHE A 36 -18.02 2.15 29.24
CA PHE A 36 -18.01 0.95 30.08
C PHE A 36 -19.15 0.00 29.67
N ARG A 37 -18.82 -1.04 28.89
CA ARG A 37 -19.27 -2.46 28.95
C ARG A 37 -19.57 -3.04 27.56
N GLY A 38 -18.68 -3.92 27.10
CA GLY A 38 -19.04 -5.08 26.30
C GLY A 38 -17.93 -5.61 25.38
N GLU A 39 -17.27 -4.72 24.65
CA GLU A 39 -16.30 -5.12 23.64
C GLU A 39 -14.91 -4.65 24.08
N GLU A 40 -13.97 -5.59 24.18
CA GLU A 40 -12.56 -5.27 24.30
C GLU A 40 -12.10 -4.51 23.06
N ASP A 41 -11.24 -3.50 23.26
CA ASP A 41 -10.65 -2.73 22.17
C ASP A 41 -9.92 -3.69 21.23
N ALA A 42 -10.15 -3.55 19.92
CA ALA A 42 -9.47 -4.39 18.96
C ALA A 42 -7.98 -4.09 18.94
N ILE A 43 -7.20 -5.15 18.74
CA ILE A 43 -5.76 -5.04 18.52
C ILE A 43 -5.53 -5.00 17.01
N ILE A 44 -4.72 -4.05 16.55
CA ILE A 44 -4.41 -3.87 15.14
C ILE A 44 -2.95 -4.28 14.92
N LEU A 45 -2.73 -5.17 13.96
CA LEU A 45 -1.40 -5.54 13.47
C LEU A 45 -1.29 -5.14 11.99
N GLU A 46 -0.35 -4.26 11.66
CA GLU A 46 0.10 -4.05 10.27
C GLU A 46 1.34 -4.91 10.05
N ILE A 47 1.25 -5.88 9.14
CA ILE A 47 2.34 -6.85 8.94
C ILE A 47 2.88 -6.72 7.51
N GLY A 48 4.15 -6.34 7.40
CA GLY A 48 4.90 -6.32 6.15
C GLY A 48 5.96 -7.43 6.07
N SER A 49 6.74 -7.44 5.00
CA SER A 49 7.76 -8.47 4.76
C SER A 49 8.94 -8.45 5.75
N ARG A 50 9.10 -7.37 6.52
CA ARG A 50 10.23 -7.16 7.45
C ARG A 50 9.81 -6.62 8.81
N TRP A 51 8.80 -5.74 8.84
CA TRP A 51 8.34 -5.06 10.05
C TRP A 51 6.90 -5.42 10.36
N LEU A 52 6.61 -5.59 11.65
CA LEU A 52 5.28 -5.68 12.23
C LEU A 52 5.03 -4.42 13.06
N ARG A 53 3.90 -3.75 12.86
CA ARG A 53 3.47 -2.62 13.70
C ARG A 53 2.21 -3.02 14.45
N ALA A 54 2.15 -2.69 15.74
CA ALA A 54 1.00 -3.06 16.58
C ALA A 54 0.54 -1.90 17.47
N GLY A 55 -0.74 -1.91 17.82
CA GLY A 55 -1.33 -0.97 18.77
C GLY A 55 -2.83 -1.21 18.94
N PHE A 56 -3.49 -0.30 19.66
CA PHE A 56 -4.92 -0.39 19.95
C PHE A 56 -5.76 0.43 18.97
N GLU A 57 -7.03 0.07 18.80
CA GLU A 57 -7.96 0.90 18.03
C GLU A 57 -8.12 2.30 18.65
N GLY A 58 -8.21 3.33 17.81
CA GLY A 58 -8.41 4.72 18.23
C GLY A 58 -7.12 5.50 18.50
N GLU A 59 -5.97 4.84 18.53
CA GLU A 59 -4.66 5.50 18.62
C GLU A 59 -4.24 6.11 17.26
N SER A 60 -3.43 7.16 17.28
CA SER A 60 -2.99 7.88 16.06
C SER A 60 -1.71 7.32 15.44
N ALA A 61 -0.94 6.54 16.19
CA ALA A 61 0.29 5.89 15.75
C ALA A 61 0.43 4.52 16.44
N PRO A 62 1.14 3.56 15.82
CA PRO A 62 1.35 2.26 16.45
C PRO A 62 2.16 2.41 17.75
N MET A 63 1.81 1.62 18.76
CA MET A 63 2.56 1.56 20.01
C MET A 63 3.95 0.96 19.84
N CYS A 64 4.12 0.02 18.90
CA CYS A 64 5.42 -0.57 18.63
C CYS A 64 5.63 -0.93 17.15
N VAL A 65 6.90 -1.02 16.79
CA VAL A 65 7.39 -1.53 15.52
C VAL A 65 8.44 -2.59 15.84
N VAL A 66 8.19 -3.83 15.44
CA VAL A 66 9.03 -4.99 15.73
C VAL A 66 9.55 -5.56 14.41
N GLY A 67 10.84 -5.84 14.33
CA GLY A 67 11.47 -6.45 13.16
C GLY A 67 12.01 -7.84 13.50
N CYS A 68 12.24 -8.66 12.48
CA CYS A 68 12.97 -9.92 12.64
C CYS A 68 14.47 -9.69 12.50
N GLY A 69 15.25 -10.26 13.42
CA GLY A 69 16.70 -10.30 13.32
C GLY A 69 17.25 -11.72 13.05
N PRO A 70 18.57 -11.85 12.85
CA PRO A 70 19.24 -13.14 12.68
C PRO A 70 18.97 -14.12 13.84
N GLU A 71 18.85 -13.60 15.06
CA GLU A 71 18.56 -14.38 16.26
C GLU A 71 17.17 -15.05 16.22
N ASP A 72 16.19 -14.40 15.60
CA ASP A 72 14.82 -14.90 15.47
C ASP A 72 14.69 -16.02 14.43
N SER A 73 15.73 -16.19 13.61
CA SER A 73 15.81 -17.22 12.57
C SER A 73 16.36 -18.56 13.08
N ARG A 74 16.71 -18.65 14.37
CA ARG A 74 17.31 -19.86 14.97
C ARG A 74 16.27 -20.96 15.16
N ARG A 75 16.65 -22.19 14.80
CA ARG A 75 15.89 -23.41 15.09
C ARG A 75 16.42 -24.10 16.35
N ALA A 76 15.60 -24.95 16.95
CA ALA A 76 16.09 -25.86 17.99
C ALA A 76 17.24 -26.72 17.41
N GLY A 77 18.41 -26.68 18.05
CA GLY A 77 19.63 -27.31 17.55
C GLY A 77 20.52 -26.43 16.65
N ASP A 78 20.14 -25.17 16.41
CA ASP A 78 21.02 -24.18 15.79
C ASP A 78 21.97 -23.56 16.83
N TYR A 79 23.22 -24.04 16.84
CA TYR A 79 24.27 -23.59 17.76
C TYR A 79 25.19 -22.53 17.15
N ARG A 80 24.82 -21.88 16.03
CA ARG A 80 25.65 -20.83 15.39
C ARG A 80 26.13 -19.78 16.39
N GLY A 81 25.25 -19.30 17.27
CA GLY A 81 25.60 -18.37 18.36
C GLY A 81 26.67 -18.86 19.34
N PHE A 82 26.76 -20.17 19.54
CA PHE A 82 27.75 -20.82 20.43
C PHE A 82 29.06 -21.17 19.70
N LEU A 83 28.99 -21.42 18.39
CA LEU A 83 30.17 -21.63 17.55
C LEU A 83 30.94 -20.32 17.30
N HIS A 84 30.28 -19.17 17.42
CA HIS A 84 30.91 -17.85 17.30
C HIS A 84 31.82 -17.50 18.50
N THR A 85 31.78 -18.23 19.61
CA THR A 85 32.55 -17.94 20.83
C THR A 85 33.92 -18.64 20.93
N THR A 86 34.38 -19.38 19.91
CA THR A 86 35.66 -20.10 20.00
C THR A 86 36.83 -19.40 19.30
N HIS A 87 37.70 -18.85 20.16
CA HIS A 87 39.18 -18.82 20.10
C HIS A 87 39.97 -17.69 19.42
N ASP A 88 39.36 -16.81 18.63
CA ASP A 88 39.94 -15.51 18.27
C ASP A 88 38.79 -14.51 18.21
N GLY A 89 38.89 -13.35 18.88
CA GLY A 89 37.83 -12.34 19.05
C GLY A 89 37.32 -11.66 17.76
N VAL A 90 37.38 -12.34 16.63
CA VAL A 90 36.82 -11.95 15.35
C VAL A 90 35.43 -12.58 15.24
N THR A 91 34.41 -11.76 15.45
CA THR A 91 33.02 -12.09 15.09
C THR A 91 32.99 -12.60 13.64
N ALA A 92 32.56 -13.83 13.40
CA ALA A 92 32.41 -14.42 12.06
C ALA A 92 31.32 -13.74 11.18
N ALA A 93 30.88 -12.54 11.56
CA ALA A 93 30.12 -11.62 10.73
C ALA A 93 30.96 -11.04 9.56
N SER A 94 32.31 -11.19 9.60
CA SER A 94 33.23 -10.63 8.60
C SER A 94 33.42 -11.49 7.32
N GLY A 95 32.43 -12.30 6.96
CA GLY A 95 32.44 -13.08 5.72
C GLY A 95 31.74 -12.32 4.59
N SER A 96 32.31 -12.36 3.38
CA SER A 96 31.62 -11.93 2.16
C SER A 96 30.44 -12.88 1.91
N ARG A 97 29.23 -12.36 1.72
CA ARG A 97 27.99 -13.14 1.56
C ARG A 97 27.28 -12.81 0.26
N ASP A 98 26.51 -13.76 -0.25
CA ASP A 98 25.56 -13.49 -1.32
C ASP A 98 24.49 -12.47 -0.84
N PRO A 99 24.08 -11.50 -1.68
CA PRO A 99 23.12 -10.46 -1.27
C PRO A 99 21.78 -10.99 -0.77
N GLU A 100 21.32 -12.14 -1.30
CA GLU A 100 20.03 -12.70 -0.94
C GLU A 100 20.08 -13.40 0.42
N GLU A 101 21.15 -14.14 0.69
CA GLU A 101 21.41 -14.72 2.02
C GLU A 101 21.61 -13.61 3.06
N TRP A 102 22.38 -12.58 2.72
CA TRP A 102 22.69 -11.43 3.57
C TRP A 102 21.42 -10.72 4.08
N ALA A 103 20.42 -10.51 3.22
CA ALA A 103 19.16 -9.87 3.59
C ALA A 103 18.14 -10.81 4.26
N SER A 104 18.17 -12.12 3.95
CA SER A 104 17.13 -13.08 4.36
C SER A 104 16.96 -13.27 5.88
N ALA A 105 18.01 -12.97 6.64
CA ALA A 105 18.01 -13.05 8.10
C ALA A 105 17.14 -11.96 8.76
N TYR A 106 16.89 -10.85 8.05
CA TYR A 106 16.14 -9.69 8.53
C TYR A 106 14.72 -9.62 7.98
N GLU A 107 14.26 -10.69 7.32
CA GLU A 107 12.93 -10.77 6.70
C GLU A 107 11.98 -11.59 7.56
N LEU A 108 10.72 -11.17 7.68
CA LEU A 108 9.67 -12.00 8.24
C LEU A 108 9.29 -13.09 7.23
N TRP A 109 9.09 -12.70 5.97
CA TRP A 109 8.80 -13.60 4.84
C TRP A 109 9.26 -13.00 3.51
N LYS A 110 9.36 -13.85 2.49
CA LYS A 110 9.59 -13.45 1.09
C LYS A 110 8.32 -13.66 0.28
N MET A 111 8.07 -12.80 -0.71
CA MET A 111 6.93 -12.97 -1.62
C MET A 111 7.17 -14.10 -2.64
N ASP A 112 8.44 -14.41 -2.94
CA ASP A 112 8.81 -15.62 -3.69
C ASP A 112 8.85 -16.82 -2.74
N LEU A 113 8.05 -17.83 -3.06
CA LEU A 113 7.82 -18.99 -2.20
C LEU A 113 8.67 -20.21 -2.58
N ARG A 114 9.39 -20.17 -3.71
CA ARG A 114 10.07 -21.36 -4.27
C ARG A 114 11.05 -22.01 -3.29
N ASP A 115 11.81 -21.18 -2.57
CA ASP A 115 12.84 -21.61 -1.62
C ASP A 115 12.49 -21.21 -0.17
N LEU A 116 11.20 -20.94 0.10
CA LEU A 116 10.75 -20.45 1.40
C LEU A 116 10.22 -21.60 2.28
N ASP A 117 10.85 -21.79 3.44
CA ASP A 117 10.33 -22.71 4.46
C ASP A 117 9.20 -22.03 5.26
N LEU A 118 7.96 -22.41 4.97
CA LEU A 118 6.77 -21.89 5.65
C LEU A 118 6.75 -22.18 7.15
N GLY A 119 7.35 -23.29 7.61
CA GLY A 119 7.46 -23.58 9.03
C GLY A 119 8.36 -22.59 9.75
N LEU A 120 9.44 -22.14 9.10
CA LEU A 120 10.27 -21.06 9.65
C LEU A 120 9.50 -19.74 9.74
N VAL A 121 8.67 -19.45 8.73
CA VAL A 121 7.83 -18.24 8.71
C VAL A 121 6.83 -18.28 9.87
N GLU A 122 6.17 -19.42 10.10
CA GLU A 122 5.26 -19.59 11.25
C GLU A 122 5.98 -19.37 12.58
N ASP A 123 7.18 -19.93 12.74
CA ASP A 123 7.99 -19.75 13.95
C ASP A 123 8.41 -18.27 14.14
N ARG A 124 8.80 -17.58 13.06
CA ARG A 124 9.15 -16.14 13.10
C ARG A 124 7.94 -15.31 13.50
N ILE A 125 6.78 -15.54 12.88
CA ILE A 125 5.50 -14.89 13.23
C ILE A 125 5.17 -15.11 14.72
N GLU A 126 5.32 -16.34 15.21
CA GLU A 126 5.07 -16.67 16.61
C GLU A 126 5.98 -15.87 17.55
N ARG A 127 7.29 -15.81 17.27
CA ARG A 127 8.26 -15.04 18.09
C ARG A 127 7.94 -13.55 18.06
N THR A 128 7.68 -12.98 16.89
CA THR A 128 7.38 -11.55 16.74
C THR A 128 6.09 -11.18 17.47
N ILE A 129 5.03 -11.99 17.37
CA ILE A 129 3.78 -11.75 18.10
C ILE A 129 4.00 -11.89 19.60
N ARG A 130 4.77 -12.88 20.05
CA ARG A 130 5.10 -13.05 21.46
C ARG A 130 5.85 -11.83 22.02
N GLU A 131 6.85 -11.31 21.30
CA GLU A 131 7.52 -10.08 21.72
C GLU A 131 6.53 -8.91 21.75
N THR A 132 5.69 -8.77 20.72
CA THR A 132 4.68 -7.71 20.60
C THR A 132 3.78 -7.67 21.84
N TYR A 133 3.19 -8.80 22.22
CA TYR A 133 2.30 -8.88 23.38
C TYR A 133 3.04 -8.74 24.71
N ASN A 134 4.15 -9.45 24.89
CA ASN A 134 4.83 -9.51 26.19
C ASN A 134 5.62 -8.25 26.54
N LYS A 135 6.13 -7.53 25.53
CA LYS A 135 7.02 -6.37 25.74
C LYS A 135 6.31 -5.03 25.54
N TYR A 136 5.35 -4.96 24.62
CA TYR A 136 4.75 -3.69 24.20
C TYR A 136 3.26 -3.59 24.54
N LEU A 137 2.42 -4.55 24.14
CA LEU A 137 0.97 -4.46 24.39
C LEU A 137 0.62 -4.73 25.85
N LEU A 138 1.33 -5.64 26.52
CA LEU A 138 1.14 -6.02 27.93
C LEU A 138 -0.30 -6.49 28.24
N THR A 139 -0.96 -7.14 27.26
CA THR A 139 -2.30 -7.72 27.38
C THR A 139 -2.29 -9.20 27.07
N ASP A 140 -3.35 -9.90 27.46
CA ASP A 140 -3.53 -11.30 27.10
C ASP A 140 -3.88 -11.43 25.60
N ALA A 141 -3.13 -12.26 24.88
CA ALA A 141 -3.42 -12.56 23.49
C ALA A 141 -4.65 -13.48 23.39
N GLY A 142 -5.49 -13.24 22.38
CA GLY A 142 -6.65 -14.08 22.09
C GLY A 142 -7.94 -13.74 22.84
N THR A 143 -7.96 -12.71 23.70
CA THR A 143 -9.20 -12.24 24.34
C THR A 143 -9.97 -11.27 23.42
N SER A 144 -9.25 -10.35 22.78
CA SER A 144 -9.81 -9.32 21.92
C SER A 144 -9.87 -9.75 20.45
N ARG A 145 -10.76 -9.13 19.67
CA ARG A 145 -10.77 -9.29 18.21
C ARG A 145 -9.50 -8.71 17.61
N LEU A 146 -9.01 -9.34 16.54
CA LEU A 146 -7.78 -8.92 15.86
C LEU A 146 -8.10 -8.28 14.51
N VAL A 147 -7.42 -7.19 14.18
CA VAL A 147 -7.50 -6.54 12.86
C VAL A 147 -6.13 -6.59 12.22
N LEU A 148 -6.05 -7.15 11.02
CA LEU A 148 -4.81 -7.26 10.25
C LEU A 148 -4.86 -6.31 9.06
N SER A 149 -3.91 -5.37 9.00
CA SER A 149 -3.63 -4.62 7.77
C SER A 149 -2.57 -5.36 6.99
N LEU A 150 -2.95 -5.89 5.81
CA LEU A 150 -2.07 -6.72 4.97
C LEU A 150 -2.01 -6.18 3.54
N PRO A 151 -0.88 -6.38 2.83
CA PRO A 151 -0.80 -6.16 1.39
C PRO A 151 -1.81 -7.02 0.65
N SER A 152 -2.46 -6.44 -0.36
CA SER A 152 -3.49 -7.11 -1.17
C SER A 152 -2.92 -8.19 -2.09
N VAL A 153 -1.62 -8.12 -2.40
CA VAL A 153 -0.91 -9.03 -3.31
C VAL A 153 -0.24 -10.19 -2.55
N MET A 154 -0.66 -10.49 -1.32
CA MET A 154 -0.06 -11.55 -0.51
C MET A 154 -0.36 -12.95 -1.07
N PRO A 155 0.66 -13.81 -1.29
CA PRO A 155 0.45 -15.20 -1.67
C PRO A 155 -0.37 -16.02 -0.66
N TYR A 156 -1.23 -16.90 -1.17
CA TYR A 156 -2.10 -17.75 -0.35
C TYR A 156 -1.39 -18.60 0.71
N PRO A 157 -0.24 -19.25 0.42
CA PRO A 157 0.45 -20.03 1.43
C PRO A 157 0.91 -19.19 2.63
N LEU A 158 1.30 -17.93 2.40
CA LEU A 158 1.69 -17.00 3.47
C LEU A 158 0.50 -16.55 4.30
N LEU A 159 -0.60 -16.19 3.64
CA LEU A 159 -1.84 -15.82 4.32
C LEU A 159 -2.35 -16.99 5.17
N SER A 160 -2.28 -18.22 4.63
CA SER A 160 -2.66 -19.42 5.37
C SER A 160 -1.76 -19.66 6.58
N ALA A 161 -0.44 -19.56 6.43
CA ALA A 161 0.52 -19.74 7.52
C ALA A 161 0.28 -18.71 8.65
N LEU A 162 0.06 -17.45 8.28
CA LEU A 162 -0.27 -16.37 9.23
C LEU A 162 -1.56 -16.65 10.00
N LEU A 163 -2.66 -16.91 9.28
CA LEU A 163 -3.96 -17.16 9.92
C LEU A 163 -3.97 -18.45 10.75
N SER A 164 -3.32 -19.51 10.27
CA SER A 164 -3.17 -20.77 11.02
C SER A 164 -2.38 -20.57 12.31
N SER A 165 -1.30 -19.78 12.29
CA SER A 165 -0.54 -19.44 13.50
C SER A 165 -1.39 -18.64 14.49
N LEU A 166 -2.12 -17.62 14.01
CA LEU A 166 -2.97 -16.76 14.83
C LEU A 166 -4.17 -17.49 15.44
N PHE A 167 -4.95 -18.24 14.66
CA PHE A 167 -6.12 -18.97 15.16
C PHE A 167 -5.76 -20.23 15.95
N GLY A 168 -4.68 -20.91 15.56
CA GLY A 168 -4.23 -22.14 16.21
C GLY A 168 -3.57 -21.87 17.55
N ARG A 169 -2.48 -21.11 17.55
CA ARG A 169 -1.61 -20.92 18.72
C ARG A 169 -2.16 -19.84 19.67
N TRP A 170 -2.53 -18.69 19.12
CA TRP A 170 -2.96 -17.51 19.89
C TRP A 170 -4.47 -17.44 20.15
N ARG A 171 -5.25 -18.28 19.47
CA ARG A 171 -6.68 -18.52 19.73
C ARG A 171 -7.59 -17.29 19.60
N PHE A 172 -7.23 -16.31 18.76
CA PHE A 172 -8.07 -15.14 18.50
C PHE A 172 -9.50 -15.54 18.09
N PRO A 173 -10.55 -14.91 18.67
CA PRO A 173 -11.94 -15.30 18.40
C PRO A 173 -12.35 -14.98 16.95
N SER A 174 -11.92 -13.84 16.44
CA SER A 174 -12.11 -13.42 15.06
C SER A 174 -10.95 -12.55 14.57
N ILE A 175 -10.73 -12.57 13.26
CA ILE A 175 -9.72 -11.77 12.56
C ILE A 175 -10.40 -11.01 11.41
N THR A 176 -10.24 -9.69 11.38
CA THR A 176 -10.66 -8.84 10.25
C THR A 176 -9.46 -8.51 9.37
N LEU A 177 -9.57 -8.70 8.05
CA LEU A 177 -8.53 -8.29 7.10
C LEU A 177 -8.88 -6.96 6.45
N LEU A 178 -7.92 -6.03 6.48
CA LEU A 178 -8.02 -4.71 5.87
C LEU A 178 -6.90 -4.54 4.83
N PRO A 179 -7.20 -4.11 3.60
CA PRO A 179 -6.19 -3.90 2.58
C PRO A 179 -5.36 -2.67 2.92
N THR A 180 -4.04 -2.83 3.02
CA THR A 180 -3.09 -1.73 3.25
C THR A 180 -3.34 -0.50 2.35
N PRO A 181 -3.48 -0.61 1.01
CA PRO A 181 -3.68 0.58 0.17
C PRO A 181 -5.01 1.30 0.46
N ALA A 182 -6.09 0.58 0.74
CA ALA A 182 -7.36 1.20 1.11
C ALA A 182 -7.25 1.97 2.44
N MET A 183 -6.52 1.40 3.41
CA MET A 183 -6.29 2.07 4.71
C MET A 183 -5.39 3.29 4.57
N VAL A 184 -4.39 3.27 3.69
CA VAL A 184 -3.56 4.45 3.37
C VAL A 184 -4.40 5.59 2.81
N VAL A 185 -5.34 5.30 1.91
CA VAL A 185 -6.25 6.30 1.34
C VAL A 185 -7.18 6.87 2.40
N LEU A 186 -7.70 6.02 3.28
CA LEU A 186 -8.54 6.43 4.40
C LEU A 186 -7.77 7.35 5.37
N ALA A 187 -6.52 7.01 5.69
CA ALA A 187 -5.65 7.80 6.56
C ALA A 187 -5.27 9.16 5.93
N ALA A 188 -5.27 9.28 4.61
CA ALA A 188 -5.09 10.54 3.89
C ALA A 188 -6.36 11.42 3.86
N GLY A 189 -7.49 10.94 4.40
CA GLY A 189 -8.79 11.62 4.31
C GLY A 189 -9.37 11.60 2.88
N LEU A 190 -8.97 10.64 2.06
CA LEU A 190 -9.37 10.51 0.66
C LEU A 190 -10.34 9.34 0.46
N ARG A 191 -11.02 9.33 -0.68
CA ARG A 191 -11.82 8.19 -1.18
C ARG A 191 -11.16 7.45 -2.33
N SER A 192 -10.40 8.19 -3.14
CA SER A 192 -9.74 7.70 -4.34
C SER A 192 -8.36 8.34 -4.43
N ALA A 193 -7.34 7.54 -4.74
CA ALA A 193 -5.94 7.95 -4.80
C ALA A 193 -5.10 6.88 -5.54
N LEU A 194 -3.92 7.28 -6.01
CA LEU A 194 -2.88 6.33 -6.42
C LEU A 194 -1.93 6.13 -5.24
N VAL A 195 -1.90 4.93 -4.67
CA VAL A 195 -0.97 4.58 -3.59
C VAL A 195 0.30 3.99 -4.19
N VAL A 196 1.44 4.58 -3.90
CA VAL A 196 2.78 4.11 -4.27
C VAL A 196 3.48 3.63 -3.01
N ASP A 197 3.42 2.32 -2.76
CA ASP A 197 4.06 1.68 -1.61
C ASP A 197 5.46 1.18 -1.99
N ILE A 198 6.49 1.87 -1.52
CA ILE A 198 7.90 1.50 -1.71
C ILE A 198 8.31 0.63 -0.52
N GLY A 199 7.94 -0.64 -0.60
CA GLY A 199 8.12 -1.64 0.46
C GLY A 199 9.55 -2.18 0.57
N TRP A 200 9.68 -3.25 1.36
CA TRP A 200 10.94 -3.97 1.53
C TRP A 200 11.26 -4.85 0.32
N ALA A 201 10.38 -5.81 0.00
CA ALA A 201 10.60 -6.81 -1.04
C ALA A 201 10.24 -6.32 -2.45
N GLU A 202 9.19 -5.50 -2.55
CA GLU A 202 8.67 -4.98 -3.82
C GLU A 202 8.11 -3.56 -3.63
N THR A 203 8.04 -2.83 -4.73
CA THR A 203 7.26 -1.60 -4.84
C THR A 203 5.92 -1.94 -5.49
N VAL A 204 4.82 -1.55 -4.86
CA VAL A 204 3.46 -1.78 -5.36
C VAL A 204 2.77 -0.45 -5.59
N VAL A 205 2.19 -0.28 -6.79
CA VAL A 205 1.38 0.87 -7.15
C VAL A 205 -0.05 0.42 -7.34
N THR A 206 -0.94 0.88 -6.46
CA THR A 206 -2.36 0.51 -6.45
C THR A 206 -3.24 1.75 -6.64
N GLY A 207 -4.06 1.75 -7.68
CA GLY A 207 -5.10 2.74 -7.85
C GLY A 207 -6.35 2.35 -7.06
N VAL A 208 -6.71 3.19 -6.10
CA VAL A 208 -7.91 3.03 -5.28
C VAL A 208 -8.96 4.03 -5.76
N TYR A 209 -10.17 3.56 -5.99
CA TYR A 209 -11.32 4.37 -6.37
C TYR A 209 -12.52 4.02 -5.48
N GLU A 210 -13.05 5.01 -4.77
CA GLU A 210 -14.16 4.82 -3.82
C GLU A 210 -13.89 3.67 -2.84
N TYR A 211 -12.71 3.68 -2.23
CA TYR A 211 -12.19 2.68 -1.29
C TYR A 211 -12.00 1.26 -1.86
N ARG A 212 -12.12 1.07 -3.18
CA ARG A 212 -11.86 -0.21 -3.84
C ARG A 212 -10.60 -0.15 -4.69
N GLU A 213 -9.83 -1.21 -4.66
CA GLU A 213 -8.68 -1.37 -5.55
C GLU A 213 -9.17 -1.66 -6.97
N VAL A 214 -8.69 -0.87 -7.94
CA VAL A 214 -9.10 -0.98 -9.34
C VAL A 214 -8.02 -1.65 -10.17
N ALA A 215 -6.77 -1.25 -9.97
CA ALA A 215 -5.62 -1.78 -10.68
C ALA A 215 -4.38 -1.72 -9.80
N THR A 216 -3.57 -2.76 -9.89
CA THR A 216 -2.30 -2.89 -9.16
C THR A 216 -1.18 -3.25 -10.13
N LYS A 217 -0.03 -2.61 -9.97
CA LYS A 217 1.22 -2.91 -10.67
C LYS A 217 2.33 -3.07 -9.64
N ARG A 218 3.32 -3.90 -9.92
CA ARG A 218 4.43 -4.18 -8.99
C ARG A 218 5.79 -4.12 -9.69
N SER A 219 6.83 -3.92 -8.89
CA SER A 219 8.21 -4.16 -9.30
C SER A 219 9.04 -4.68 -8.13
N THR A 220 10.02 -5.54 -8.41
CA THR A 220 11.02 -6.02 -7.44
C THR A 220 12.03 -4.94 -7.03
N ARG A 221 12.04 -3.78 -7.70
CA ARG A 221 12.85 -2.61 -7.32
C ARG A 221 12.29 -1.98 -6.05
N ALA A 222 12.88 -2.35 -4.92
CA ALA A 222 12.40 -1.98 -3.59
C ALA A 222 13.57 -1.69 -2.62
N THR A 223 13.23 -1.44 -1.36
CA THR A 223 14.21 -1.04 -0.34
C THR A 223 15.27 -2.11 -0.07
N LYS A 224 14.94 -3.40 -0.20
CA LYS A 224 15.92 -4.50 -0.11
C LYS A 224 17.03 -4.35 -1.14
N ARG A 225 16.68 -4.12 -2.41
CA ARG A 225 17.65 -3.94 -3.51
C ARG A 225 18.49 -2.69 -3.30
N LEU A 226 17.89 -1.59 -2.82
CA LEU A 226 18.63 -0.38 -2.43
C LEU A 226 19.69 -0.68 -1.37
N LEU A 227 19.33 -1.46 -0.35
CA LEU A 227 20.24 -1.81 0.72
C LEU A 227 21.37 -2.72 0.22
N GLN A 228 21.06 -3.70 -0.64
CA GLN A 228 22.05 -4.56 -1.28
C GLN A 228 23.05 -3.77 -2.13
N GLU A 229 22.58 -2.86 -2.99
CA GLU A 229 23.46 -2.01 -3.82
C GLU A 229 24.29 -1.04 -2.96
N THR A 230 23.72 -0.53 -1.87
CA THR A 230 24.49 0.25 -0.88
C THR A 230 25.57 -0.61 -0.21
N GLY A 231 25.25 -1.84 0.17
CA GLY A 231 26.22 -2.79 0.74
C GLY A 231 27.35 -3.14 -0.22
N LYS A 232 27.05 -3.34 -1.52
CA LYS A 232 28.07 -3.53 -2.57
C LYS A 232 28.93 -2.29 -2.73
N MET A 233 28.34 -1.10 -2.77
CA MET A 233 29.06 0.17 -2.82
C MET A 233 30.03 0.32 -1.64
N LEU A 234 29.57 0.11 -0.40
CA LEU A 234 30.40 0.19 0.80
C LEU A 234 31.50 -0.88 0.81
N THR A 235 31.18 -2.09 0.37
CA THR A 235 32.15 -3.19 0.23
C THR A 235 33.26 -2.83 -0.76
N ALA A 236 32.92 -2.18 -1.87
CA ALA A 236 33.87 -1.75 -2.89
C ALA A 236 34.76 -0.58 -2.44
N LEU A 237 34.24 0.30 -1.57
CA LEU A 237 34.97 1.43 -1.01
C LEU A 237 35.89 1.01 0.16
N SER A 238 35.60 -0.10 0.83
CA SER A 238 36.42 -0.57 1.95
C SER A 238 37.87 -0.82 1.48
N PRO A 239 38.89 -0.35 2.23
CA PRO A 239 40.28 -0.54 1.84
C PRO A 239 40.55 -2.02 1.64
N LYS A 240 41.01 -2.38 0.42
CA LYS A 240 41.45 -3.73 0.10
C LYS A 240 42.62 -4.07 1.02
N GLY A 241 42.34 -4.80 2.10
CA GLY A 241 43.38 -5.59 2.75
C GLY A 241 43.98 -6.58 1.74
N THR A 242 45.01 -7.32 2.16
CA THR A 242 45.69 -8.41 1.42
C THR A 242 44.77 -9.60 1.04
N ALA A 243 43.45 -9.41 1.02
CA ALA A 243 42.46 -10.41 0.65
C ALA A 243 42.39 -10.60 -0.87
N PRO A 244 42.07 -11.82 -1.35
CA PRO A 244 41.91 -12.13 -2.77
C PRO A 244 40.82 -11.26 -3.42
N PRO A 245 40.81 -11.16 -4.77
CA PRO A 245 39.75 -10.46 -5.50
C PRO A 245 38.38 -11.05 -5.12
N ARG A 246 37.55 -10.24 -4.46
CA ARG A 246 36.18 -10.62 -4.12
C ARG A 246 35.34 -10.64 -5.40
N PRO A 247 34.42 -11.60 -5.56
CA PRO A 247 33.48 -11.57 -6.67
C PRO A 247 32.62 -10.30 -6.57
N ALA A 248 32.30 -9.70 -7.73
CA ALA A 248 31.67 -8.38 -7.80
C ALA A 248 30.28 -8.30 -7.14
N ASN A 249 29.64 -9.43 -6.86
CA ASN A 249 28.25 -9.48 -6.38
C ASN A 249 28.12 -9.72 -4.87
N GLU A 250 29.20 -9.96 -4.13
CA GLU A 250 29.10 -10.25 -2.69
C GLU A 250 29.17 -8.99 -1.83
N ILE A 251 28.57 -9.08 -0.65
CA ILE A 251 28.51 -8.01 0.35
C ILE A 251 29.30 -8.45 1.59
N SER A 252 30.28 -7.63 1.99
CA SER A 252 31.00 -7.81 3.25
C SER A 252 30.67 -6.74 4.29
N ALA A 253 29.93 -5.70 3.89
CA ALA A 253 29.48 -4.66 4.80
C ALA A 253 28.38 -5.20 5.73
N ASP A 254 28.40 -4.73 6.97
CA ASP A 254 27.40 -5.11 7.97
C ASP A 254 26.01 -4.59 7.58
N PHE A 255 24.97 -5.34 7.91
CA PHE A 255 23.60 -5.04 7.49
C PHE A 255 23.08 -3.77 8.17
N GLU A 256 23.29 -3.67 9.48
CA GLU A 256 22.89 -2.54 10.31
C GLU A 256 23.59 -1.24 9.87
N LEU A 257 24.88 -1.33 9.53
CA LEU A 257 25.63 -0.18 8.98
C LEU A 257 25.03 0.28 7.65
N CYS A 258 24.73 -0.66 6.74
CA CYS A 258 24.10 -0.32 5.46
C CYS A 258 22.75 0.38 5.68
N GLU A 259 21.96 -0.10 6.65
CA GLU A 259 20.65 0.47 6.96
C GLU A 259 20.78 1.88 7.55
N GLU A 260 21.74 2.10 8.45
CA GLU A 260 22.06 3.42 8.98
C GLU A 260 22.51 4.38 7.87
N VAL A 261 23.36 3.91 6.95
CA VAL A 261 23.81 4.72 5.80
C VAL A 261 22.66 5.10 4.88
N VAL A 262 21.78 4.14 4.54
CA VAL A 262 20.60 4.43 3.70
C VAL A 262 19.69 5.43 4.39
N SER A 263 19.36 5.22 5.67
CA SER A 263 18.42 6.08 6.40
C SER A 263 18.92 7.52 6.58
N ARG A 264 20.24 7.73 6.67
CA ARG A 264 20.83 9.06 6.92
C ARG A 264 21.32 9.77 5.67
N PHE A 265 21.81 9.03 4.68
CA PHE A 265 22.56 9.61 3.56
C PHE A 265 21.98 9.31 2.18
N ALA A 266 21.08 8.34 2.02
CA ALA A 266 20.50 8.07 0.70
C ALA A 266 19.61 9.23 0.23
N TRP A 267 19.79 9.63 -1.03
CA TRP A 267 19.01 10.72 -1.64
C TRP A 267 18.87 10.51 -3.15
N ALA A 268 17.82 11.06 -3.76
CA ALA A 268 17.58 10.98 -5.19
C ALA A 268 18.05 12.25 -5.89
N ARG A 269 18.85 12.08 -6.96
CA ARG A 269 19.36 13.19 -7.78
C ARG A 269 18.23 13.91 -8.51
N PRO A 270 18.03 15.24 -8.34
CA PRO A 270 16.96 15.94 -9.03
C PRO A 270 17.17 15.90 -10.55
N ARG A 271 16.07 16.08 -11.28
CA ARG A 271 16.11 16.17 -12.73
C ARG A 271 16.55 17.59 -13.14
N GLY A 272 17.84 17.75 -13.45
CA GLY A 272 18.45 19.01 -13.87
C GLY A 272 19.64 19.42 -13.01
N ASP A 273 20.43 20.38 -13.50
CA ASP A 273 21.57 20.92 -12.76
C ASP A 273 21.11 21.99 -11.77
N ASP A 274 21.21 21.68 -10.48
CA ASP A 274 21.03 22.66 -9.42
C ASP A 274 22.41 23.23 -9.01
N PRO A 275 22.64 24.54 -9.23
CA PRO A 275 23.92 25.17 -8.89
C PRO A 275 24.21 25.15 -7.38
N GLU A 276 23.19 25.16 -6.52
CA GLU A 276 23.36 25.08 -5.07
C GLU A 276 23.83 23.67 -4.65
N LEU A 277 23.22 22.64 -5.26
CA LEU A 277 23.57 21.25 -5.03
C LEU A 277 25.02 20.94 -5.47
N SER A 278 25.49 21.57 -6.54
CA SER A 278 26.86 21.39 -7.07
C SER A 278 27.96 21.67 -6.03
N SER A 279 27.71 22.57 -5.08
CA SER A 279 28.65 22.87 -3.99
C SER A 279 28.65 21.76 -2.91
N VAL A 280 27.48 21.19 -2.62
CA VAL A 280 27.28 20.13 -1.62
C VAL A 280 27.81 18.79 -2.12
N LEU A 281 27.66 18.50 -3.42
CA LEU A 281 28.14 17.25 -4.03
C LEU A 281 29.65 17.04 -3.94
N LYS A 282 30.42 18.13 -3.79
CA LYS A 282 31.88 18.09 -3.63
C LYS A 282 32.31 17.79 -2.19
N LYS A 283 31.39 17.84 -1.22
CA LYS A 283 31.69 17.55 0.18
C LYS A 283 31.84 16.04 0.38
N THR A 284 32.75 15.68 1.29
CA THR A 284 32.91 14.31 1.79
C THR A 284 32.21 14.16 3.13
N VAL A 285 31.75 12.95 3.41
CA VAL A 285 31.13 12.54 4.67
C VAL A 285 31.93 11.38 5.24
N SER A 286 32.29 11.46 6.52
CA SER A 286 32.99 10.38 7.22
C SER A 286 31.97 9.38 7.78
N ILE A 287 32.08 8.12 7.40
CA ILE A 287 31.24 7.01 7.90
C ILE A 287 32.11 5.93 8.55
N PRO A 288 31.57 5.11 9.49
CA PRO A 288 32.31 3.97 10.03
C PRO A 288 32.75 3.02 8.92
N CYS A 289 33.99 2.54 8.99
CA CYS A 289 34.56 1.63 8.01
C CYS A 289 33.90 0.25 8.15
N PRO A 290 33.39 -0.35 7.06
CA PRO A 290 32.74 -1.65 7.10
C PRO A 290 33.61 -2.78 7.66
N SER A 291 34.94 -2.66 7.52
CA SER A 291 35.90 -3.68 7.97
C SER A 291 36.43 -3.43 9.38
N SER A 292 36.22 -2.24 9.96
CA SER A 292 36.61 -1.93 11.32
C SER A 292 35.77 -0.76 11.85
N PRO A 293 34.78 -1.01 12.73
CA PRO A 293 33.83 0.02 13.18
C PRO A 293 34.49 1.12 14.03
N SER A 294 35.72 0.93 14.50
CA SER A 294 36.52 1.95 15.21
C SER A 294 37.24 2.92 14.28
N THR A 295 37.24 2.66 12.97
CA THR A 295 37.88 3.50 11.95
C THR A 295 36.82 4.18 11.10
N TYR A 296 37.07 5.40 10.64
CA TYR A 296 36.19 6.14 9.73
C TYR A 296 36.77 6.19 8.32
N MET A 297 35.89 6.26 7.32
CA MET A 297 36.26 6.45 5.92
C MET A 297 35.50 7.64 5.32
N ASP A 298 36.19 8.43 4.49
CA ASP A 298 35.59 9.59 3.82
C ASP A 298 35.01 9.19 2.47
N VAL A 299 33.71 9.42 2.30
CA VAL A 299 32.96 9.12 1.09
C VAL A 299 32.40 10.42 0.50
N PRO A 300 32.60 10.71 -0.79
CA PRO A 300 31.95 11.85 -1.44
C PRO A 300 30.43 11.75 -1.34
N PHE A 301 29.75 12.81 -0.88
CA PHE A 301 28.31 12.81 -0.64
C PHE A 301 27.50 12.43 -1.90
N ALA A 302 28.01 12.78 -3.09
CA ALA A 302 27.40 12.43 -4.36
C ALA A 302 27.20 10.92 -4.58
N ARG A 303 28.05 10.08 -3.97
CA ARG A 303 27.99 8.61 -4.12
C ARG A 303 26.73 8.00 -3.52
N PHE A 304 26.16 8.60 -2.47
CA PHE A 304 24.95 8.08 -1.84
C PHE A 304 23.69 8.21 -2.69
N ALA A 305 23.74 8.94 -3.81
CA ALA A 305 22.67 8.97 -4.81
C ALA A 305 22.75 7.85 -5.85
N ASP A 306 23.93 7.24 -6.03
CA ASP A 306 24.13 6.26 -7.10
C ASP A 306 23.25 5.01 -6.87
N PRO A 307 23.21 4.38 -5.67
CA PRO A 307 22.30 3.26 -5.42
C PRO A 307 20.81 3.61 -5.60
N VAL A 308 20.41 4.83 -5.25
CA VAL A 308 19.02 5.30 -5.40
C VAL A 308 18.65 5.44 -6.88
N GLY A 309 19.56 6.03 -7.68
CA GLY A 309 19.41 6.16 -9.12
C GLY A 309 19.34 4.82 -9.83
N ASP A 310 20.29 3.93 -9.52
CA ASP A 310 20.39 2.61 -10.12
C ASP A 310 19.18 1.74 -9.79
N VAL A 311 18.69 1.76 -8.54
CA VAL A 311 17.60 0.90 -8.07
C VAL A 311 16.23 1.46 -8.42
N PHE A 312 15.91 2.72 -8.15
CA PHE A 312 14.55 3.22 -8.36
C PHE A 312 14.33 3.83 -9.74
N PHE A 313 15.38 4.36 -10.38
CA PHE A 313 15.26 5.06 -11.66
C PHE A 313 15.85 4.28 -12.83
N ALA A 314 16.63 3.23 -12.53
CA ALA A 314 17.34 2.44 -13.53
C ALA A 314 18.25 3.32 -14.40
N ASP A 315 18.95 4.26 -13.74
CA ASP A 315 19.84 5.21 -14.41
C ASP A 315 20.86 4.46 -15.30
N GLY A 316 20.97 4.86 -16.57
CA GLY A 316 21.86 4.23 -17.55
C GLY A 316 21.34 2.94 -18.21
N VAL A 317 20.15 2.46 -17.84
CA VAL A 317 19.51 1.28 -18.46
C VAL A 317 18.36 1.71 -19.35
N ALA A 318 18.34 1.23 -20.60
CA ALA A 318 17.26 1.53 -21.53
C ALA A 318 15.97 0.78 -21.16
N GLU A 319 14.80 1.40 -21.38
CA GLU A 319 13.48 0.82 -21.04
C GLU A 319 13.26 -0.59 -21.64
N ASN A 320 13.79 -0.83 -22.85
CA ASN A 320 13.68 -2.13 -23.53
C ASN A 320 14.57 -3.23 -22.95
N GLN A 321 15.52 -2.90 -22.08
CA GLN A 321 16.37 -3.86 -21.37
C GLN A 321 15.79 -4.24 -20.00
N LEU A 322 14.79 -3.49 -19.52
CA LEU A 322 14.14 -3.75 -18.25
C LEU A 322 13.13 -4.90 -18.40
N ASP A 323 13.28 -5.91 -17.57
CA ASP A 323 12.29 -6.96 -17.40
C ASP A 323 10.93 -6.37 -16.94
N ASP A 324 9.86 -7.12 -17.14
CA ASP A 324 8.50 -6.70 -16.80
C ASP A 324 8.28 -6.58 -15.29
N GLU A 325 8.99 -7.39 -14.50
CA GLU A 325 8.98 -7.32 -13.02
C GLU A 325 9.97 -6.26 -12.47
N GLU A 326 10.83 -5.67 -13.31
CA GLU A 326 11.89 -4.73 -12.90
C GLU A 326 11.73 -3.31 -13.46
N LYS A 327 10.50 -2.87 -13.72
CA LYS A 327 10.24 -1.49 -14.19
C LYS A 327 10.68 -0.46 -13.14
N SER A 328 11.30 0.63 -13.60
CA SER A 328 11.66 1.75 -12.73
C SER A 328 10.42 2.38 -12.08
N LEU A 329 10.61 3.04 -10.94
CA LEU A 329 9.54 3.63 -10.15
C LEU A 329 8.67 4.63 -10.97
N PRO A 330 9.23 5.55 -11.79
CA PRO A 330 8.43 6.42 -12.65
C PRO A 330 7.64 5.65 -13.74
N LEU A 331 8.26 4.65 -14.37
CA LEU A 331 7.60 3.81 -15.37
C LEU A 331 6.45 3.01 -14.75
N LEU A 332 6.66 2.48 -13.56
CA LEU A 332 5.65 1.73 -12.81
C LEU A 332 4.43 2.60 -12.48
N VAL A 333 4.67 3.83 -11.98
CA VAL A 333 3.61 4.81 -11.69
C VAL A 333 2.85 5.21 -12.95
N TYR A 334 3.58 5.52 -14.03
CA TYR A 334 2.98 5.85 -15.33
C TYR A 334 2.10 4.70 -15.88
N HIS A 335 2.60 3.45 -15.85
CA HIS A 335 1.85 2.28 -16.28
C HIS A 335 0.63 1.99 -15.39
N ALA A 336 0.72 2.23 -14.08
CA ALA A 336 -0.43 2.11 -13.19
C ALA A 336 -1.53 3.14 -13.53
N LEU A 337 -1.15 4.40 -13.80
CA LEU A 337 -2.10 5.43 -14.24
C LEU A 337 -2.76 5.08 -15.58
N LEU A 338 -2.00 4.52 -16.54
CA LEU A 338 -2.55 4.05 -17.81
C LEU A 338 -3.57 2.92 -17.62
N ALA A 339 -3.31 2.01 -16.69
CA ALA A 339 -4.19 0.87 -16.42
C ALA A 339 -5.53 1.29 -15.77
N LEU A 340 -5.61 2.49 -15.19
CA LEU A 340 -6.85 3.01 -14.61
C LEU A 340 -7.84 3.47 -15.70
N PRO A 341 -9.15 3.24 -15.50
CA PRO A 341 -10.20 3.86 -16.29
C PRO A 341 -10.09 5.40 -16.27
N PRO A 342 -10.50 6.11 -17.33
CA PRO A 342 -10.39 7.57 -17.42
C PRO A 342 -10.97 8.31 -16.20
N ASP A 343 -12.13 7.86 -15.69
CA ASP A 343 -12.82 8.46 -14.55
C ASP A 343 -12.01 8.39 -13.25
N ALA A 344 -11.36 7.24 -13.00
CA ALA A 344 -10.52 7.04 -11.82
C ALA A 344 -9.15 7.72 -11.99
N ARG A 345 -8.60 7.68 -13.21
CA ARG A 345 -7.26 8.18 -13.53
C ARG A 345 -7.08 9.65 -13.17
N GLY A 346 -8.01 10.52 -13.58
CA GLY A 346 -7.90 11.96 -13.32
C GLY A 346 -7.84 12.28 -11.82
N LEU A 347 -8.64 11.57 -11.02
CA LEU A 347 -8.65 11.71 -9.56
C LEU A 347 -7.40 11.13 -8.91
N CYS A 348 -6.99 9.92 -9.29
CA CYS A 348 -5.79 9.26 -8.75
C CYS A 348 -4.51 10.04 -9.09
N MET A 349 -4.43 10.61 -10.28
CA MET A 349 -3.29 11.46 -10.71
C MET A 349 -3.11 12.69 -9.81
N SER A 350 -4.20 13.29 -9.36
CA SER A 350 -4.21 14.45 -8.44
C SER A 350 -3.95 14.10 -6.97
N ARG A 351 -3.87 12.81 -6.66
CA ARG A 351 -3.85 12.26 -5.30
C ARG A 351 -2.88 11.08 -5.25
N ILE A 352 -1.62 11.35 -5.52
CA ILE A 352 -0.57 10.34 -5.43
C ILE A 352 -0.05 10.32 -4.00
N VAL A 353 -0.15 9.18 -3.34
CA VAL A 353 0.25 8.99 -1.95
C VAL A 353 1.43 8.05 -1.91
N PHE A 354 2.59 8.53 -1.46
CA PHE A 354 3.78 7.70 -1.28
C PHE A 354 3.83 7.15 0.15
N VAL A 355 4.00 5.84 0.29
CA VAL A 355 4.15 5.13 1.57
C VAL A 355 5.28 4.10 1.49
N GLY A 356 5.59 3.46 2.62
CA GLY A 356 6.65 2.48 2.72
C GLY A 356 8.01 3.10 3.06
N GLY A 357 8.95 2.25 3.50
CA GLY A 357 10.27 2.70 3.97
C GLY A 357 11.07 3.47 2.93
N GLY A 358 11.01 3.06 1.67
CA GLY A 358 11.74 3.71 0.58
C GLY A 358 11.18 5.09 0.21
N SER A 359 9.94 5.42 0.59
CA SER A 359 9.33 6.74 0.35
C SER A 359 9.97 7.86 1.18
N HIS A 360 10.73 7.52 2.21
CA HIS A 360 11.43 8.48 3.08
C HIS A 360 12.80 8.90 2.53
N VAL A 361 13.28 8.28 1.45
CA VAL A 361 14.52 8.69 0.78
C VAL A 361 14.38 10.11 0.27
N ALA A 362 15.33 10.98 0.62
CA ALA A 362 15.25 12.41 0.31
C ALA A 362 15.16 12.65 -1.21
N GLY A 363 14.19 13.45 -1.66
CA GLY A 363 14.01 13.83 -3.07
C GLY A 363 13.36 12.76 -3.96
N ILE A 364 13.10 11.54 -3.47
CA ILE A 364 12.57 10.45 -4.31
C ILE A 364 11.19 10.80 -4.88
N ARG A 365 10.28 11.32 -4.06
CA ARG A 365 8.89 11.64 -4.44
C ARG A 365 8.85 12.72 -5.52
N THR A 366 9.60 13.80 -5.31
CA THR A 366 9.73 14.90 -6.26
C THR A 366 10.33 14.44 -7.58
N ARG A 367 11.40 13.63 -7.56
CA ARG A 367 12.02 13.08 -8.76
C ARG A 367 11.04 12.19 -9.53
N VAL A 368 10.32 11.30 -8.84
CA VAL A 368 9.29 10.43 -9.46
C VAL A 368 8.21 11.26 -10.14
N LEU A 369 7.64 12.26 -9.47
CA LEU A 369 6.59 13.10 -10.07
C LEU A 369 7.11 13.86 -11.30
N ALA A 370 8.33 14.39 -11.25
CA ALA A 370 8.93 15.08 -12.39
C ALA A 370 9.17 14.14 -13.59
N GLU A 371 9.66 12.92 -13.34
CA GLU A 371 9.87 11.93 -14.40
C GLU A 371 8.56 11.37 -14.96
N VAL A 372 7.55 11.12 -14.12
CA VAL A 372 6.20 10.75 -14.58
C VAL A 372 5.60 11.87 -15.44
N GLY A 373 5.78 13.13 -15.05
CA GLY A 373 5.38 14.28 -15.87
C GLY A 373 6.04 14.27 -17.23
N SER A 374 7.36 14.06 -17.28
CA SER A 374 8.09 13.92 -18.56
C SER A 374 7.60 12.74 -19.39
N LEU A 375 7.24 11.60 -18.78
CA LEU A 375 6.69 10.45 -19.50
C LEU A 375 5.32 10.76 -20.08
N LEU A 376 4.48 11.52 -19.37
CA LEU A 376 3.18 11.98 -19.85
C LEU A 376 3.31 12.98 -21.00
N ASP A 377 4.24 13.92 -20.91
CA ASP A 377 4.51 14.88 -21.98
C ASP A 377 5.02 14.19 -23.26
N GLN A 378 5.83 13.15 -23.09
CA GLN A 378 6.42 12.39 -24.20
C GLN A 378 5.43 11.41 -24.85
N TYR A 379 4.65 10.67 -24.05
CA TYR A 379 3.87 9.52 -24.53
C TYR A 379 2.35 9.71 -24.43
N GLY A 380 1.88 10.71 -23.69
CA GLY A 380 0.47 10.94 -23.42
C GLY A 380 -0.19 9.76 -22.69
N TRP A 381 -1.45 9.48 -23.06
CA TRP A 381 -2.27 8.43 -22.42
C TRP A 381 -2.40 7.15 -23.27
N SER A 382 -1.49 6.92 -24.23
CA SER A 382 -1.54 5.73 -25.06
C SER A 382 -0.73 4.59 -24.44
N ALA A 383 -1.38 3.46 -24.21
CA ALA A 383 -0.72 2.25 -23.72
C ALA A 383 0.08 1.52 -24.81
N VAL A 384 -0.24 1.74 -26.09
CA VAL A 384 0.40 1.05 -27.20
C VAL A 384 1.35 2.00 -27.91
N ARG A 385 2.63 1.62 -27.97
CA ARG A 385 3.71 2.42 -28.54
C ARG A 385 4.30 1.73 -29.76
N GLY A 386 4.82 2.54 -30.69
CA GLY A 386 5.61 2.03 -31.82
C GLY A 386 5.39 2.81 -33.11
N GLN A 387 6.42 2.78 -33.97
CA GLN A 387 6.42 3.50 -35.25
C GLN A 387 5.26 3.08 -36.16
N ALA A 388 4.82 1.82 -36.09
CA ALA A 388 3.70 1.32 -36.88
C ALA A 388 2.37 2.01 -36.50
N ILE A 389 2.16 2.25 -35.21
CA ILE A 389 0.93 2.86 -34.69
C ILE A 389 0.95 4.36 -34.94
N GLU A 390 2.11 5.01 -34.80
CA GLU A 390 2.27 6.40 -35.19
C GLU A 390 1.99 6.60 -36.68
N LYS A 391 2.54 5.74 -37.55
CA LYS A 391 2.26 5.76 -38.99
C LYS A 391 0.78 5.54 -39.27
N GLN A 392 0.14 4.59 -38.58
CA GLN A 392 -1.30 4.34 -38.73
C GLN A 392 -2.14 5.53 -38.26
N ARG A 393 -1.78 6.16 -37.13
CA ARG A 393 -2.46 7.36 -36.61
C ARG A 393 -2.29 8.54 -37.56
N GLN A 394 -1.10 8.74 -38.11
CA GLN A 394 -0.84 9.74 -39.14
C GLN A 394 -1.64 9.45 -40.42
N GLN A 395 -1.77 8.18 -40.82
CA GLN A 395 -2.59 7.78 -41.96
C GLN A 395 -4.08 8.04 -41.71
N LEU A 396 -4.60 7.71 -40.53
CA LEU A 396 -5.98 8.01 -40.13
C LEU A 396 -6.24 9.51 -40.05
N GLN A 397 -5.30 10.31 -39.53
CA GLN A 397 -5.38 11.77 -39.52
C GLN A 397 -5.40 12.34 -40.94
N ARG A 398 -4.58 11.80 -41.86
CA ARG A 398 -4.61 12.19 -43.28
C ARG A 398 -5.94 11.84 -43.94
N LEU A 399 -6.54 10.70 -43.60
CA LEU A 399 -7.87 10.31 -44.08
C LEU A 399 -9.00 11.17 -43.49
N SER A 400 -8.87 11.59 -42.23
CA SER A 400 -9.82 12.50 -41.57
C SER A 400 -9.73 13.94 -42.06
N LEU A 401 -8.57 14.37 -42.55
CA LEU A 401 -8.33 15.69 -43.13
C LEU A 401 -8.58 15.73 -44.64
N ALA A 402 -8.93 14.59 -45.26
CA ALA A 402 -9.42 14.61 -46.63
C ALA A 402 -10.72 15.43 -46.66
N PRO A 403 -10.83 16.47 -47.50
CA PRO A 403 -12.06 17.22 -47.61
C PRO A 403 -13.16 16.23 -48.00
N ARG A 404 -14.22 16.17 -47.20
CA ARG A 404 -15.46 15.50 -47.59
C ARG A 404 -15.82 16.09 -48.97
N ALA A 405 -15.63 15.29 -50.02
CA ALA A 405 -15.84 15.75 -51.39
C ALA A 405 -17.24 16.35 -51.47
N THR A 406 -17.31 17.64 -51.77
CA THR A 406 -18.54 18.38 -51.98
C THR A 406 -19.31 17.69 -53.09
N SER A 407 -20.40 17.01 -52.72
CA SER A 407 -21.39 16.53 -53.68
C SER A 407 -22.00 17.75 -54.39
N PRO A 408 -22.31 17.68 -55.70
CA PRO A 408 -22.85 18.83 -56.41
C PRO A 408 -24.23 19.18 -55.86
N ALA A 409 -24.50 20.48 -55.78
CA ALA A 409 -25.73 21.05 -55.26
C ALA A 409 -26.98 20.43 -55.90
N HIS A 410 -27.78 19.75 -55.08
CA HIS A 410 -29.23 19.71 -55.24
C HIS A 410 -29.83 20.39 -54.01
N GLY A 411 -30.60 21.45 -54.26
CA GLY A 411 -31.18 22.27 -53.22
C GLY A 411 -32.21 21.52 -52.39
N SER A 412 -32.00 21.51 -51.08
CA SER A 412 -33.04 21.46 -50.06
C SER A 412 -32.34 21.56 -48.70
N GLU A 413 -32.65 22.64 -47.97
CA GLU A 413 -32.53 22.82 -46.52
C GLU A 413 -31.22 22.36 -45.83
N GLY A 414 -30.46 23.35 -45.34
CA GLY A 414 -29.27 23.08 -44.54
C GLY A 414 -29.60 22.21 -43.31
N PRO A 415 -28.70 21.31 -42.90
CA PRO A 415 -28.90 20.61 -41.63
C PRO A 415 -28.85 21.67 -40.54
N ALA A 416 -29.99 21.88 -39.88
CA ALA A 416 -30.05 22.64 -38.65
C ALA A 416 -28.94 22.10 -37.75
N VAL A 417 -28.09 23.01 -37.27
CA VAL A 417 -27.25 22.75 -36.10
C VAL A 417 -28.24 22.29 -35.05
N ALA A 418 -28.25 20.99 -34.74
CA ALA A 418 -28.95 20.51 -33.57
C ALA A 418 -28.27 21.20 -32.40
N GLU A 419 -28.87 22.28 -31.91
CA GLU A 419 -28.59 22.80 -30.60
C GLU A 419 -28.70 21.59 -29.68
N GLU A 420 -27.58 21.17 -29.08
CA GLU A 420 -27.61 20.14 -28.05
C GLU A 420 -28.66 20.61 -27.04
N GLU A 421 -29.80 19.91 -26.95
CA GLU A 421 -30.81 20.18 -25.93
C GLU A 421 -30.13 19.96 -24.58
N ILE A 422 -29.64 21.05 -24.00
CA ILE A 422 -28.96 21.01 -22.71
C ILE A 422 -30.01 20.53 -21.70
N ASP A 423 -29.79 19.33 -21.17
CA ASP A 423 -30.73 18.69 -20.25
C ASP A 423 -30.98 19.65 -19.05
N PRO A 424 -32.24 20.05 -18.78
CA PRO A 424 -32.57 20.89 -17.65
C PRO A 424 -32.17 20.28 -16.30
N VAL A 425 -31.97 18.96 -16.22
CA VAL A 425 -31.38 18.27 -15.07
C VAL A 425 -29.89 18.57 -14.94
N GLU A 426 -29.15 18.56 -16.05
CA GLU A 426 -27.72 18.88 -16.09
C GLU A 426 -27.45 20.34 -15.73
N GLN A 427 -28.25 21.28 -16.24
CA GLN A 427 -28.18 22.70 -15.83
C GLN A 427 -28.49 22.90 -14.33
N LYS A 428 -29.46 22.15 -13.78
CA LYS A 428 -29.77 22.21 -12.34
C LYS A 428 -28.65 21.62 -11.49
N LEU A 429 -28.00 20.55 -11.95
CA LEU A 429 -26.84 19.94 -11.31
C LEU A 429 -25.64 20.89 -11.33
N GLN A 430 -25.34 21.52 -12.47
CA GLN A 430 -24.28 22.52 -12.62
C GLN A 430 -24.52 23.73 -11.71
N ARG A 431 -25.73 24.30 -11.71
CA ARG A 431 -26.09 25.46 -10.86
C ARG A 431 -26.04 25.16 -9.36
N ASN A 432 -26.22 23.91 -8.96
CA ASN A 432 -26.04 23.48 -7.56
C ASN A 432 -24.57 23.18 -7.24
N LYS A 433 -23.76 22.74 -8.21
CA LYS A 433 -22.32 22.49 -8.08
C LYS A 433 -21.53 23.78 -7.85
N ASP A 434 -21.92 24.85 -8.55
CA ASP A 434 -21.26 26.16 -8.50
C ASP A 434 -21.50 26.93 -7.20
N LYS A 435 -22.52 26.54 -6.40
CA LYS A 435 -22.87 27.24 -5.16
C LYS A 435 -22.07 26.82 -3.94
N ASP A 436 -21.55 25.58 -3.90
CA ASP A 436 -21.00 25.00 -2.65
C ASP A 436 -19.68 24.22 -2.79
N SER A 437 -19.09 24.05 -3.99
CA SER A 437 -17.83 23.29 -4.09
C SER A 437 -16.90 23.80 -5.19
N GLN A 438 -15.64 24.08 -4.84
CA GLN A 438 -14.57 24.19 -5.84
C GLN A 438 -14.50 22.89 -6.65
N PRO A 439 -14.29 22.95 -7.98
CA PRO A 439 -14.19 21.74 -8.78
C PRO A 439 -13.04 20.86 -8.24
N PRO A 440 -13.24 19.53 -8.15
CA PRO A 440 -12.19 18.65 -7.68
C PRO A 440 -10.97 18.77 -8.61
N VAL A 441 -9.79 18.99 -8.03
CA VAL A 441 -8.54 18.96 -8.80
C VAL A 441 -8.42 17.59 -9.46
N GLN A 442 -8.24 17.56 -10.77
CA GLN A 442 -8.10 16.35 -11.57
C GLN A 442 -7.04 16.57 -12.65
N GLY A 443 -6.34 15.50 -13.03
CA GLY A 443 -5.42 15.52 -14.18
C GLY A 443 -4.11 16.29 -13.95
N VAL A 444 -3.78 16.63 -12.71
CA VAL A 444 -2.52 17.28 -12.31
C VAL A 444 -1.74 16.31 -11.46
N LEU A 445 -0.44 16.13 -11.70
CA LEU A 445 0.42 15.33 -10.82
C LEU A 445 0.59 16.06 -9.48
N ARG A 446 0.07 15.47 -8.41
CA ARG A 446 0.14 16.06 -7.08
C ARG A 446 0.31 14.98 -6.02
N GLU A 447 1.22 15.25 -5.09
CA GLU A 447 1.40 14.47 -3.88
C GLU A 447 0.36 14.83 -2.82
N VAL A 448 -0.10 13.81 -2.09
CA VAL A 448 -0.89 13.96 -0.85
C VAL A 448 -0.24 13.09 0.23
N GLU A 449 -0.08 13.66 1.42
CA GLU A 449 0.46 12.96 2.57
C GLU A 449 -0.58 12.02 3.19
N SER A 450 -0.09 10.93 3.78
CA SER A 450 -0.90 9.97 4.54
C SER A 450 -0.20 9.63 5.84
N LEU A 451 -0.99 9.35 6.88
CA LEU A 451 -0.50 8.81 8.15
C LEU A 451 -0.18 7.30 8.07
N GLY A 452 -0.41 6.67 6.91
CA GLY A 452 -0.10 5.26 6.66
C GLY A 452 -1.25 4.31 6.95
N ALA A 453 -1.04 3.03 6.64
CA ALA A 453 -2.08 2.00 6.71
C ALA A 453 -2.54 1.74 8.14
N TRP A 454 -1.62 1.67 9.11
CA TRP A 454 -1.95 1.49 10.52
C TRP A 454 -2.94 2.56 11.03
N ALA A 455 -2.70 3.84 10.74
CA ALA A 455 -3.58 4.93 11.18
C ALA A 455 -4.97 4.83 10.54
N GLY A 456 -5.04 4.43 9.26
CA GLY A 456 -6.29 4.17 8.56
C GLY A 456 -7.05 2.99 9.16
N ALA A 457 -6.35 1.90 9.49
CA ALA A 457 -6.93 0.75 10.17
C ALA A 457 -7.45 1.12 11.56
N SER A 458 -6.70 1.91 12.34
CA SER A 458 -7.12 2.43 13.64
C SER A 458 -8.38 3.28 13.56
N LEU A 459 -8.45 4.17 12.56
CA LEU A 459 -9.63 4.99 12.32
C LEU A 459 -10.84 4.15 11.90
N ALA A 460 -10.68 3.25 10.93
CA ALA A 460 -11.77 2.38 10.48
C ALA A 460 -12.32 1.51 11.62
N THR A 461 -11.41 0.98 12.43
CA THR A 461 -11.71 0.08 13.54
C THR A 461 -12.41 0.80 14.69
N SER A 462 -11.95 2.00 15.06
CA SER A 462 -12.58 2.84 16.09
C SER A 462 -13.97 3.33 15.69
N LEU A 463 -14.20 3.58 14.39
CA LEU A 463 -15.53 3.87 13.83
C LEU A 463 -16.43 2.62 13.71
N LYS A 464 -15.95 1.45 14.15
CA LYS A 464 -16.65 0.16 14.07
C LYS A 464 -17.14 -0.17 12.65
N ILE A 465 -16.38 0.26 11.65
CA ILE A 465 -16.65 -0.09 10.25
C ILE A 465 -16.37 -1.58 10.11
N ARG A 466 -17.39 -2.34 9.70
CA ARG A 466 -17.23 -3.77 9.44
C ARG A 466 -16.35 -3.96 8.21
N GLY A 467 -15.27 -4.71 8.35
CA GLY A 467 -14.45 -5.13 7.23
C GLY A 467 -15.24 -6.05 6.30
N VAL A 468 -14.86 -6.06 5.02
CA VAL A 468 -15.44 -7.00 4.03
C VAL A 468 -15.04 -8.43 4.36
N VAL A 469 -13.85 -8.62 4.95
CA VAL A 469 -13.30 -9.92 5.31
C VAL A 469 -13.23 -10.02 6.83
N GLU A 470 -14.19 -10.72 7.42
CA GLU A 470 -14.22 -11.09 8.84
C GLU A 470 -14.24 -12.61 8.95
N ILE A 471 -13.24 -13.16 9.63
CA ILE A 471 -12.99 -14.59 9.72
C ILE A 471 -13.20 -15.01 11.17
N GLU A 472 -14.17 -15.88 11.41
CA GLU A 472 -14.38 -16.52 12.70
C GLU A 472 -13.45 -17.72 12.86
N ARG A 473 -12.90 -17.89 14.06
CA ARG A 473 -11.94 -18.97 14.36
C ARG A 473 -12.49 -20.36 14.05
N GLU A 474 -13.70 -20.67 14.49
CA GLU A 474 -14.28 -22.00 14.32
C GLU A 474 -14.45 -22.36 12.84
N LYS A 475 -14.90 -21.40 12.02
CA LYS A 475 -15.03 -21.57 10.57
C LYS A 475 -13.68 -21.79 9.90
N TYR A 476 -12.67 -21.01 10.29
CA TYR A 476 -11.32 -21.19 9.75
C TYR A 476 -10.72 -22.55 10.15
N LEU A 477 -10.90 -23.01 11.39
CA LEU A 477 -10.37 -24.30 11.84
C LEU A 477 -11.06 -25.50 11.14
N GLN A 478 -12.31 -25.35 10.70
CA GLN A 478 -13.04 -26.39 9.97
C GLN A 478 -12.59 -26.53 8.51
N HIS A 479 -12.37 -25.40 7.82
CA HIS A 479 -12.23 -25.38 6.36
C HIS A 479 -10.94 -24.71 5.85
N GLY A 480 -10.15 -24.11 6.73
CA GLY A 480 -9.01 -23.26 6.36
C GLY A 480 -9.42 -22.14 5.41
N LEU A 481 -8.50 -21.74 4.52
CA LEU A 481 -8.79 -20.79 3.45
C LEU A 481 -9.82 -21.32 2.42
N ALA A 482 -9.96 -22.64 2.27
CA ALA A 482 -10.90 -23.23 1.33
C ALA A 482 -12.37 -23.02 1.74
N GLY A 483 -12.62 -22.61 2.99
CA GLY A 483 -13.95 -22.22 3.47
C GLY A 483 -14.41 -20.84 2.99
N ALA A 484 -13.54 -20.06 2.34
CA ALA A 484 -13.91 -18.77 1.79
C ALA A 484 -14.77 -18.92 0.53
N SER A 485 -15.92 -18.24 0.50
CA SER A 485 -16.73 -18.13 -0.71
C SER A 485 -16.00 -17.31 -1.78
N ARG A 486 -15.95 -17.87 -3.00
CA ARG A 486 -15.34 -17.24 -4.19
C ARG A 486 -16.29 -16.30 -4.93
N ASP A 487 -17.53 -16.15 -4.46
CA ASP A 487 -18.57 -15.39 -5.17
C ASP A 487 -18.34 -13.87 -5.06
N LEU A 488 -17.46 -13.33 -5.91
CA LEU A 488 -17.35 -11.88 -6.14
C LEU A 488 -18.64 -11.29 -6.76
N GLU A 489 -19.47 -12.12 -7.40
CA GLU A 489 -20.61 -11.70 -8.24
C GLU A 489 -21.98 -11.63 -7.52
N SER A 490 -22.10 -12.10 -6.27
CA SER A 490 -23.40 -12.10 -5.57
C SER A 490 -23.84 -10.73 -5.00
N HIS A 491 -23.00 -9.69 -5.11
CA HIS A 491 -23.19 -8.41 -4.43
C HIS A 491 -23.61 -7.22 -5.32
N GLY A 492 -24.14 -7.49 -6.52
CA GLY A 492 -24.95 -6.51 -7.26
C GLY A 492 -26.26 -6.15 -6.55
N HIS A 493 -26.64 -6.88 -5.50
CA HIS A 493 -27.80 -6.54 -4.68
C HIS A 493 -27.39 -5.63 -3.52
N VAL A 494 -27.50 -4.31 -3.74
CA VAL A 494 -27.77 -3.37 -2.65
C VAL A 494 -28.95 -3.96 -1.88
N PRO A 495 -28.85 -4.21 -0.56
CA PRO A 495 -29.98 -4.72 0.19
C PRO A 495 -31.12 -3.71 0.05
N ASP A 496 -32.16 -4.12 -0.67
CA ASP A 496 -33.37 -3.31 -0.81
C ASP A 496 -33.92 -3.12 0.60
N ARG A 497 -33.82 -1.88 1.11
CA ARG A 497 -34.33 -1.48 2.42
C ARG A 497 -35.86 -1.64 2.54
N ARG A 498 -36.54 -2.12 1.49
CA ARG A 498 -37.98 -2.38 1.47
C ARG A 498 -38.40 -3.78 1.91
N SER A 499 -37.52 -4.77 1.99
CA SER A 499 -37.93 -6.12 2.37
C SER A 499 -37.70 -6.40 3.85
N GLY A 500 -38.68 -6.05 4.68
CA GLY A 500 -38.80 -6.61 6.03
C GLY A 500 -38.98 -8.13 5.99
N LEU A 501 -38.40 -8.81 6.98
CA LEU A 501 -38.56 -10.24 7.30
C LEU A 501 -38.14 -11.26 6.23
N ARG A 502 -36.84 -11.60 6.23
CA ARG A 502 -36.39 -13.01 6.20
C ARG A 502 -35.24 -13.19 7.18
N ALA A 503 -35.56 -13.62 8.40
CA ALA A 503 -34.61 -14.24 9.31
C ALA A 503 -34.53 -15.72 8.95
N GLY A 504 -33.34 -16.23 8.61
CA GLY A 504 -33.12 -17.68 8.41
C GLY A 504 -32.41 -18.12 7.12
N GLY A 505 -31.66 -17.26 6.44
CA GLY A 505 -30.65 -17.70 5.46
C GLY A 505 -29.30 -17.80 6.15
N ASP A 506 -28.62 -18.93 6.00
CA ASP A 506 -27.34 -19.24 6.64
C ASP A 506 -26.30 -18.15 6.32
N ARG A 507 -25.98 -17.31 7.31
CA ARG A 507 -24.97 -16.24 7.23
C ARG A 507 -23.56 -16.82 7.45
N SER A 508 -23.32 -18.03 6.95
CA SER A 508 -22.15 -18.86 7.27
C SER A 508 -20.97 -18.66 6.31
N SER A 509 -21.17 -17.97 5.19
CA SER A 509 -20.11 -17.69 4.21
C SER A 509 -19.34 -16.41 4.54
N TRP A 510 -18.00 -16.51 4.54
CA TRP A 510 -17.07 -15.38 4.57
C TRP A 510 -16.28 -15.38 3.25
N THR A 511 -15.72 -14.25 2.83
CA THR A 511 -14.98 -14.11 1.56
C THR A 511 -13.55 -13.66 1.81
N LEU A 512 -12.63 -13.99 0.90
CA LEU A 512 -11.28 -13.44 0.88
C LEU A 512 -11.20 -12.10 0.15
N GLY A 513 -12.31 -11.57 -0.38
CA GLY A 513 -12.33 -10.25 -1.01
C GLY A 513 -11.22 -10.08 -2.06
N GLY A 514 -10.38 -9.04 -1.89
CA GLY A 514 -9.26 -8.75 -2.80
C GLY A 514 -8.05 -9.69 -2.67
N TRP A 515 -8.06 -10.61 -1.71
CA TRP A 515 -7.06 -11.67 -1.57
C TRP A 515 -7.48 -12.98 -2.27
N GLY A 516 -8.62 -12.98 -2.98
CA GLY A 516 -9.31 -14.12 -3.64
C GLY A 516 -8.83 -14.48 -5.05
#